data_AF-A0A5D2MYZ9-F1
#
_entry.id   AF-A0A5D2MYZ9-F1
#
_cell.length_a   1.000
_cell.length_b   1.000
_cell.length_c   1.000
_cell.angle_alpha   90.00
_cell.angle_beta   90.00
_cell.angle_gamma   90.00
#
_symmetry.space_group_name_H-M   'P 1'
#
loop_
_entity.id
_entity.type
_entity.pdbx_description
1 polymer ?
#
loop_
_entity_poly.entity_id
_entity_poly.type
_entity_poly.pdbx_seq_one_letter_code
_entity_poly.pdbx_strand_id
1 'polypeptide(L)'
;MQNFWCRHFIFPKGVLQAINLCLKFFWKGQNMDAKGARVGWSTTCKPKSEGGLGLKELDSRNQACIMQNLWSILIQAGPLWVAWIQAYVLRGRDLLQVSPFQTSSWS
;
A
#
# COMPACT_ATOMS: atom_id res chain seq x y z
N MET A 1 0.45 -7.61 -12.70
CA MET A 1 1.62 -7.66 -11.79
C MET A 1 1.49 -6.84 -10.50
N GLN A 2 0.68 -5.77 -10.41
CA GLN A 2 0.54 -4.97 -9.17
C GLN A 2 -0.06 -5.68 -7.95
N ASN A 3 -0.77 -6.80 -8.11
CA ASN A 3 -1.41 -7.52 -7.00
C ASN A 3 -0.41 -8.17 -6.02
N PHE A 4 0.67 -8.75 -6.54
CA PHE A 4 1.55 -9.59 -5.75
C PHE A 4 2.30 -8.78 -4.68
N TRP A 5 2.90 -7.67 -5.10
CA TRP A 5 3.73 -6.83 -4.25
C TRP A 5 2.91 -6.12 -3.17
N CYS A 6 1.74 -5.55 -3.50
CA CYS A 6 0.88 -4.90 -2.50
C CYS A 6 0.35 -5.88 -1.45
N ARG A 7 0.19 -7.17 -1.79
CA ARG A 7 -0.29 -8.18 -0.84
C ARG A 7 0.78 -8.59 0.16
N HIS A 8 2.04 -8.65 -0.26
CA HIS A 8 3.15 -9.09 0.59
C HIS A 8 3.89 -7.96 1.29
N PHE A 9 3.86 -6.74 0.74
CA PHE A 9 4.56 -5.58 1.28
C PHE A 9 3.58 -4.47 1.65
N ILE A 10 3.79 -3.90 2.83
CA ILE A 10 3.15 -2.67 3.23
C ILE A 10 3.99 -1.52 2.65
N PHE A 11 3.40 -0.73 1.76
CA PHE A 11 4.11 0.41 1.19
C PHE A 11 3.96 1.64 2.09
N PRO A 12 5.07 2.31 2.46
CA PRO A 12 5.03 3.62 3.07
C PRO A 12 4.39 4.65 2.13
N LYS A 13 3.71 5.66 2.70
CA LYS A 13 3.06 6.72 1.91
C LYS A 13 4.02 7.44 0.96
N GLY A 14 5.27 7.64 1.37
CA GLY A 14 6.30 8.27 0.52
C GLY A 14 6.60 7.45 -0.75
N VAL A 15 6.63 6.12 -0.65
CA VAL A 15 6.82 5.23 -1.81
C VAL A 15 5.59 5.27 -2.72
N LEU A 16 4.39 5.30 -2.16
CA LEU A 16 3.15 5.45 -2.94
C LEU A 16 3.13 6.78 -3.70
N GLN A 17 3.59 7.87 -3.07
CA GLN A 17 3.72 9.17 -3.72
C GLN A 17 4.75 9.15 -4.86
N ALA A 18 5.90 8.50 -4.66
CA ALA A 18 6.91 8.34 -5.72
C ALA A 18 6.36 7.52 -6.91
N ILE A 19 5.64 6.42 -6.63
CA ILE A 19 4.99 5.63 -7.69
C ILE A 19 3.93 6.47 -8.40
N ASN A 20 3.11 7.22 -7.67
CA ASN A 20 2.13 8.13 -8.24
C ASN A 20 2.81 9.22 -9.11
N LEU A 21 4.02 9.67 -8.76
CA LEU A 21 4.80 10.61 -9.58
C LEU A 21 5.27 9.96 -10.90
N CYS A 22 5.77 8.73 -10.85
CA CYS A 22 6.10 7.97 -12.07
C CYS A 22 4.87 7.75 -12.97
N LEU A 23 3.69 7.60 -12.38
CA LEU A 23 2.44 7.50 -13.14
C LEU A 23 1.97 8.85 -13.69
N LYS A 24 2.29 9.98 -13.04
CA LYS A 24 2.11 11.33 -13.62
C LYS A 24 3.04 11.57 -14.81
N PHE A 25 4.27 11.07 -14.74
CA PHE A 25 5.22 11.11 -15.86
C PHE A 25 4.64 10.46 -17.12
N PHE A 26 3.85 9.40 -17.00
CA PHE A 26 3.19 8.75 -18.14
C PHE A 26 2.32 9.72 -18.98
N TRP A 27 1.74 10.76 -18.36
CA TRP A 27 0.85 11.70 -19.05
C TRP A 27 1.55 12.89 -19.70
N LYS A 28 2.76 13.24 -19.25
CA LYS A 28 3.47 14.47 -19.69
C LYS A 28 4.93 14.24 -20.11
N GLY A 29 5.50 13.07 -19.87
CA GLY A 29 6.90 12.75 -20.14
C GLY A 29 7.92 13.53 -19.30
N GLN A 30 7.49 14.16 -18.20
CA GLN A 30 8.36 14.94 -17.30
C GLN A 30 7.98 14.75 -15.83
N ASN A 31 8.98 14.74 -14.94
CA ASN A 31 8.83 14.55 -13.48
C ASN A 31 8.43 15.83 -12.72
N MET A 32 8.08 16.90 -13.43
CA MET A 32 7.73 18.20 -12.84
C MET A 32 6.24 18.27 -12.50
N ASP A 33 5.86 19.24 -11.65
CA ASP A 33 4.48 19.51 -11.28
C ASP A 33 3.54 19.47 -12.49
N ALA A 34 2.40 18.79 -12.32
CA ALA A 34 1.39 18.57 -13.34
C ALA A 34 0.61 19.87 -13.70
N LYS A 35 1.28 21.03 -13.74
CA LYS A 35 0.74 22.27 -14.27
C LYS A 35 0.31 22.02 -15.72
N GLY A 36 -1.01 21.98 -15.93
CA GLY A 36 -1.66 21.69 -17.21
C GLY A 36 -2.09 20.25 -17.45
N ALA A 37 -1.96 19.31 -16.48
CA ALA A 37 -2.74 18.08 -16.53
C ALA A 37 -4.21 18.43 -16.27
N ARG A 38 -5.07 18.27 -17.28
CA ARG A 38 -6.49 18.63 -17.20
C ARG A 38 -7.32 17.69 -16.31
N VAL A 39 -6.74 16.57 -15.89
CA VAL A 39 -7.42 15.51 -15.13
C VAL A 39 -6.52 15.08 -13.98
N GLY A 40 -7.04 15.14 -12.75
CA GLY A 40 -6.33 14.69 -11.55
C GLY A 40 -6.25 13.16 -11.46
N TRP A 41 -5.23 12.65 -10.77
CA TRP A 41 -5.02 11.20 -10.59
C TRP A 41 -6.25 10.51 -9.97
N SER A 42 -6.93 11.16 -9.02
CA SER A 42 -8.18 10.68 -8.43
C SER A 42 -9.31 10.53 -9.44
N THR A 43 -9.40 11.44 -10.43
CA THR A 43 -10.38 11.38 -11.52
C THR A 43 -10.06 10.25 -12.50
N THR A 44 -8.78 10.03 -12.79
CA THR A 44 -8.30 8.92 -13.61
C THR A 44 -8.61 7.55 -12.96
N CYS A 45 -8.54 7.46 -11.63
CA CYS A 45 -8.85 6.23 -10.91
C CYS A 45 -10.35 5.88 -10.84
N LYS A 46 -11.24 6.79 -11.24
CA LYS A 46 -12.68 6.52 -11.25
C LYS A 46 -13.05 5.40 -12.23
N PRO A 47 -14.17 4.69 -12.00
CA PRO A 47 -14.71 3.73 -12.94
C PRO A 47 -14.91 4.35 -14.34
N LYS A 48 -14.85 3.51 -15.39
CA LYS A 48 -15.13 3.97 -16.76
C LYS A 48 -16.55 4.54 -16.90
N SER A 49 -17.50 4.05 -16.11
CA SER A 49 -18.87 4.57 -16.04
C SER A 49 -18.96 6.00 -15.51
N GLU A 50 -17.96 6.45 -14.75
CA GLU A 50 -17.88 7.81 -14.19
C GLU A 50 -16.90 8.71 -14.96
N GLY A 51 -16.49 8.31 -16.16
CA GLY A 51 -15.55 9.06 -17.01
C GLY A 51 -14.07 8.94 -16.62
N GLY A 52 -13.73 8.00 -15.72
CA GLY A 52 -12.34 7.66 -15.40
C GLY A 52 -11.77 6.55 -16.28
N LEU A 53 -10.51 6.15 -16.02
CA LEU A 53 -9.83 5.06 -16.73
C LEU A 53 -10.02 3.70 -16.04
N GLY A 54 -10.64 3.66 -14.86
CA GLY A 54 -10.82 2.44 -14.07
C GLY A 54 -9.54 1.93 -13.42
N LEU A 55 -8.52 2.77 -13.27
CA LEU A 55 -7.28 2.42 -12.58
C LEU A 55 -7.53 2.35 -11.07
N LYS A 56 -7.12 1.28 -10.40
CA LYS A 56 -7.26 1.19 -8.94
C LYS A 56 -6.29 2.16 -8.26
N GLU A 57 -6.83 2.99 -7.38
CA GLU A 57 -6.04 3.88 -6.53
C GLU A 57 -5.10 3.07 -5.61
N LEU A 58 -3.81 3.42 -5.63
CA LEU A 58 -2.78 2.66 -4.91
C LEU A 58 -2.89 2.82 -3.39
N ASP A 59 -3.31 4.00 -2.91
CA ASP A 59 -3.51 4.27 -1.48
C ASP A 59 -4.63 3.40 -0.90
N SER A 60 -5.81 3.43 -1.53
CA SER A 60 -6.96 2.60 -1.16
C SER A 60 -6.63 1.10 -1.20
N ARG A 61 -5.82 0.67 -2.18
CA ARG A 61 -5.36 -0.71 -2.27
C ARG A 61 -4.38 -1.09 -1.17
N ASN A 62 -3.41 -0.23 -0.87
CA ASN A 62 -2.44 -0.46 0.19
C ASN A 62 -3.12 -0.58 1.55
N GLN A 63 -4.12 0.27 1.82
CA GLN A 63 -4.94 0.17 3.03
C GLN A 63 -5.67 -1.18 3.14
N ALA A 64 -6.30 -1.64 2.06
CA ALA A 64 -6.98 -2.93 2.04
C ALA A 64 -5.99 -4.09 2.27
N CYS A 65 -4.79 -4.03 1.70
CA CYS A 65 -3.76 -5.05 1.90
C CYS A 65 -3.19 -5.03 3.33
N ILE A 66 -2.98 -3.85 3.93
CA ILE A 66 -2.60 -3.72 5.35
C ILE A 66 -3.66 -4.37 6.23
N MET A 67 -4.94 -4.07 5.98
CA MET A 67 -6.05 -4.66 6.74
C MET A 67 -6.09 -6.18 6.61
N GLN A 68 -5.89 -6.70 5.39
CA GLN A 68 -5.83 -8.15 5.16
C GLN A 68 -4.65 -8.80 5.91
N ASN A 69 -3.49 -8.16 5.93
CA ASN A 69 -2.32 -8.66 6.65
C ASN A 69 -2.52 -8.62 8.17
N LEU A 70 -3.09 -7.55 8.71
CA LEU A 70 -3.45 -7.45 10.12
C LEU A 70 -4.45 -8.54 10.51
N TRP A 71 -5.48 -8.75 9.68
CA TRP A 71 -6.45 -9.82 9.87
C TRP A 71 -5.75 -11.18 9.95
N SER A 72 -4.89 -11.52 8.99
CA SER A 72 -4.13 -12.78 9.01
C SER A 72 -3.31 -12.99 10.28
N ILE A 73 -2.72 -11.93 10.85
CA ILE A 73 -1.97 -12.03 12.11
C ILE A 73 -2.91 -12.28 13.29
N LEU A 74 -4.08 -11.63 13.33
CA LEU A 74 -5.07 -11.77 14.42
C LEU A 74 -5.67 -13.17 14.50
N ILE A 75 -6.08 -13.76 13.37
CA ILE A 75 -6.60 -15.14 13.32
C ILE A 75 -5.49 -16.21 13.42
N GLN A 76 -4.21 -15.81 13.47
CA GLN A 76 -3.05 -16.70 13.49
C GLN A 76 -3.08 -17.77 12.37
N ALA A 77 -3.73 -17.44 11.27
CA ALA A 77 -3.98 -18.34 10.16
C ALA A 77 -3.46 -17.66 8.89
N GLY A 78 -2.50 -18.30 8.23
CA GLY A 78 -1.89 -17.73 7.06
C GLY A 78 -0.51 -18.28 6.72
N PRO A 79 0.24 -17.54 5.88
CA PRO A 79 1.55 -17.95 5.40
C PRO A 79 2.59 -18.01 6.53
N LEU A 80 3.71 -18.68 6.27
CA LEU A 80 4.80 -18.90 7.25
C LEU A 80 5.28 -17.63 7.97
N TRP A 81 5.28 -16.47 7.28
CA TRP A 81 5.68 -15.20 7.89
C TRP A 81 4.76 -14.76 9.04
N VAL A 82 3.48 -15.15 9.01
CA VAL A 82 2.53 -14.89 10.11
C VAL A 82 2.92 -15.70 11.34
N ALA A 83 3.22 -16.99 11.16
CA ALA A 83 3.71 -17.86 12.23
C ALA A 83 5.06 -17.37 12.80
N TRP A 84 5.94 -16.87 11.93
CA TRP A 84 7.22 -16.27 12.34
C TRP A 84 7.01 -15.01 13.19
N ILE A 85 6.10 -14.11 12.80
CA ILE A 85 5.77 -12.92 13.60
C ILE A 85 5.23 -13.31 14.97
N GLN A 86 4.32 -14.29 15.03
CA GLN A 86 3.78 -14.77 16.30
C GLN A 86 4.88 -15.31 17.23
N ALA A 87 5.78 -16.15 16.70
CA ALA A 87 6.84 -16.77 17.46
C ALA A 87 7.94 -15.80 17.90
N TYR A 88 8.39 -14.90 17.02
CA TYR A 88 9.61 -14.10 17.25
C TYR A 88 9.34 -12.65 17.65
N VAL A 89 8.28 -12.03 17.12
CA VAL A 89 7.96 -10.61 17.33
C VAL A 89 6.97 -10.44 18.47
N LEU A 90 5.81 -11.10 18.39
CA LEU A 90 4.74 -10.98 19.37
C LEU A 90 5.04 -11.76 20.65
N ARG A 91 5.62 -12.97 20.53
CA ARG A 91 5.99 -13.85 21.66
C ARG A 91 4.82 -14.07 22.64
N GLY A 92 3.60 -14.22 22.11
CA GLY A 92 2.37 -14.39 22.90
C GLY A 92 1.77 -13.10 23.47
N ARG A 93 2.27 -11.92 23.09
CA ARG A 93 1.67 -10.63 23.44
C ARG A 93 0.67 -10.17 22.39
N ASP A 94 -0.33 -9.41 22.82
CA ASP A 94 -1.30 -8.80 21.92
C ASP A 94 -0.63 -7.79 20.99
N LEU A 95 -1.03 -7.81 19.70
CA LEU A 95 -0.55 -6.91 18.65
C LEU A 95 -0.57 -5.44 19.07
N LEU A 96 -1.59 -5.02 19.82
CA LEU A 96 -1.79 -3.64 20.25
C LEU A 96 -0.91 -3.23 21.43
N GLN A 97 -0.33 -4.20 22.14
CA GLN A 97 0.52 -3.97 23.32
C GLN A 97 2.02 -4.01 23.00
N VAL A 98 2.39 -4.39 21.76
CA VAL A 98 3.78 -4.42 21.34
C VAL A 98 4.25 -2.99 21.00
N SER A 99 5.27 -2.52 21.72
CA SER A 99 5.93 -1.25 21.38
C SER A 99 6.58 -1.34 19.99
N PRO A 100 6.50 -0.29 19.17
CA PRO A 100 7.15 -0.30 17.87
C PRO A 100 8.65 -0.53 18.06
N PHE A 101 9.20 -1.53 17.37
CA PHE A 101 10.63 -1.83 17.44
C PHE A 101 11.43 -0.62 16.95
N GLN A 102 12.38 -0.12 17.76
CA GLN A 102 13.23 1.02 17.40
C GLN A 102 14.16 0.74 16.20
N THR A 103 14.34 -0.52 15.80
CA THR A 103 15.12 -0.94 14.64
C THR A 103 14.25 -1.33 13.43
N SER A 104 12.98 -0.93 13.42
CA SER A 104 12.10 -1.14 12.26
C SER A 104 12.67 -0.35 11.08
N SER A 105 13.16 -1.03 10.05
CA SER A 105 13.77 -0.44 8.85
C SER A 105 12.81 0.38 7.97
N TRP A 106 11.59 0.63 8.45
CA TRP A 106 10.50 1.29 7.75
C TRP A 106 9.90 2.49 8.51
N SER A 107 10.61 3.01 9.53
CA SER A 107 10.30 4.31 10.16
C SER A 107 10.71 5.47 9.26
#